data_AF-A0A0M6WDG5-F1
#
_entry.id   AF-A0A0M6WDG5-F1
#
_cell.length_a   1.000
_cell.length_b   1.000
_cell.length_c   1.000
_cell.angle_alpha   90.00
_cell.angle_beta   90.00
_cell.angle_gamma   90.00
#
_symmetry.space_group_name_H-M   'P 1'
#
loop_
_entity.id
_entity.type
_entity.pdbx_description
1 polymer ?
#
loop_
_entity_poly.entity_id
_entity_poly.type
_entity_poly.pdbx_seq_one_letter_code
_entity_poly.pdbx_strand_id
1 'polypeptide(L)'
;MKKKMIILLSAMVICLIGIIVWYNVSLNLTDLVPDEVMEIVVFNGNSGETTHITDEQQIQHIIQNLNDVTVKKWKPSVGYTGYSFKITIYLSDGNEADGWNNFIINSEDTIRKDPFFYSVVTGKIDYNYIKSIVK
;
A
#
# COMPACT_ATOMS: atom_id res chain seq x y z
N MET A 1 11.84 14.46 42.98
CA MET A 1 11.99 15.03 41.61
C MET A 1 12.89 14.16 40.73
N LYS A 2 14.11 13.80 41.16
CA LYS A 2 15.04 12.94 40.38
C LYS A 2 14.45 11.59 39.93
N LYS A 3 13.80 10.82 40.82
CA LYS A 3 13.16 9.53 40.47
C LYS A 3 12.04 9.68 39.42
N LYS A 4 11.17 10.68 39.55
CA LYS A 4 10.11 10.98 38.57
C LYS A 4 10.68 11.37 37.21
N MET A 5 11.77 12.15 37.21
CA MET A 5 12.48 12.55 35.99
C MET A 5 13.14 11.36 35.28
N ILE A 6 13.75 10.43 36.03
CA ILE A 6 14.33 9.19 35.47
C ILE A 6 13.26 8.30 34.84
N ILE A 7 12.10 8.15 35.50
CA ILE A 7 10.98 7.37 34.96
C ILE A 7 10.48 8.00 33.66
N LEU A 8 10.31 9.33 33.62
CA LEU A 8 9.82 10.04 32.44
C LEU A 8 10.80 9.96 31.26
N LEU A 9 12.10 10.10 31.52
CA LEU A 9 13.16 9.89 30.52
C LEU A 9 13.17 8.46 29.99
N SER A 10 13.02 7.47 30.88
CA SER A 10 13.00 6.05 30.51
C SER A 10 11.78 5.73 29.63
N ALA A 11 10.61 6.25 29.99
CA ALA A 11 9.40 6.12 29.16
C ALA A 11 9.57 6.77 27.78
N MET A 12 10.18 7.95 27.70
CA MET A 12 10.46 8.63 26.43
C MET A 12 11.39 7.80 25.53
N VAL A 13 12.44 7.20 26.08
CA VAL A 13 13.36 6.34 25.33
C VAL A 13 12.65 5.10 24.78
N ILE A 14 11.79 4.45 25.59
CA ILE A 14 11.01 3.30 25.13
C ILE A 14 10.07 3.70 23.97
N CYS A 15 9.40 4.85 24.07
CA CYS A 15 8.56 5.37 22.99
C CYS A 15 9.37 5.63 21.71
N LEU A 16 10.55 6.25 21.82
CA LEU A 16 11.41 6.51 20.66
C LEU A 16 11.87 5.22 19.97
N ILE A 17 12.26 4.20 20.75
CA ILE A 17 12.61 2.88 20.21
C ILE A 17 11.41 2.27 19.47
N GLY A 18 10.21 2.34 20.07
CA GLY A 18 8.98 1.87 19.43
C GLY A 18 8.71 2.54 18.09
N ILE A 19 8.87 3.87 18.00
CA ILE A 19 8.72 4.62 16.75
C ILE A 19 9.76 4.18 15.72
N ILE A 20 11.02 4.02 16.11
CA ILE A 20 12.10 3.59 15.21
C ILE A 20 11.82 2.20 14.65
N VAL A 21 11.42 1.24 15.50
CA VAL A 21 11.07 -0.12 15.07
C VAL A 21 9.88 -0.07 14.12
N TRP A 22 8.79 0.59 14.51
CA TRP A 22 7.59 0.72 13.68
C TRP A 22 7.84 1.38 12.32
N TYR A 23 8.75 2.35 12.26
CA TYR A 23 9.14 2.99 11.00
C TYR A 23 9.94 2.05 10.10
N ASN A 24 10.71 1.12 10.67
CA ASN A 24 11.60 0.23 9.94
C ASN A 24 11.02 -1.13 9.56
N VAL A 25 9.82 -1.48 10.05
CA VAL A 25 9.12 -2.71 9.65
C VAL A 25 8.79 -2.68 8.17
N SER A 26 9.10 -3.78 7.49
CA SER A 26 8.65 -4.07 6.13
C SER A 26 7.36 -4.86 6.18
N LEU A 27 6.46 -4.64 5.22
CA LEU A 27 5.11 -5.21 5.18
C LEU A 27 4.87 -5.82 3.81
N ASN A 28 4.20 -6.96 3.73
CA ASN A 28 3.65 -7.41 2.47
C ASN A 28 2.55 -6.44 2.04
N LEU A 29 2.49 -6.14 0.73
CA LEU A 29 1.54 -5.19 0.20
C LEU A 29 0.11 -5.71 0.29
N THR A 30 -0.08 -7.01 0.10
CA THR A 30 -1.36 -7.71 0.26
C THR A 30 -1.08 -9.16 0.63
N ASP A 31 -2.09 -9.82 1.19
CA ASP A 31 -2.13 -11.26 1.50
C ASP A 31 -3.44 -11.89 0.99
N LEU A 32 -4.10 -11.25 0.02
CA LEU A 32 -5.40 -11.66 -0.51
C LEU A 32 -5.33 -12.94 -1.33
N VAL A 33 -6.34 -13.78 -1.21
CA VAL A 33 -6.56 -14.92 -2.10
C VAL A 33 -7.23 -14.38 -3.38
N PRO A 34 -6.65 -14.57 -4.58
CA PRO A 34 -7.23 -14.03 -5.81
C PRO A 34 -8.68 -14.44 -6.07
N ASP A 35 -9.02 -15.69 -5.72
CA ASP A 35 -10.37 -16.24 -5.90
C ASP A 35 -11.42 -15.60 -4.98
N GLU A 36 -11.00 -14.91 -3.92
CA GLU A 36 -11.88 -14.15 -3.01
C GLU A 36 -12.05 -12.68 -3.46
N VAL A 37 -11.36 -12.26 -4.53
CA VAL A 37 -11.44 -10.91 -5.09
C VAL A 37 -12.46 -10.88 -6.22
N MET A 38 -13.48 -10.04 -6.06
CA MET A 38 -14.54 -9.84 -7.05
C MET A 38 -14.17 -8.80 -8.10
N GLU A 39 -13.53 -7.72 -7.68
CA GLU A 39 -13.25 -6.59 -8.54
C GLU A 39 -12.03 -5.80 -8.05
N ILE A 40 -11.24 -5.30 -9.00
CA ILE A 40 -10.22 -4.28 -8.74
C ILE A 40 -10.63 -3.01 -9.49
N VAL A 41 -10.93 -1.96 -8.73
CA VAL A 41 -11.21 -0.64 -9.26
C VAL A 41 -9.92 0.16 -9.32
N VAL A 42 -9.57 0.61 -10.53
CA VAL A 42 -8.39 1.43 -10.78
C VAL A 42 -8.80 2.81 -11.26
N PHE A 43 -8.53 3.83 -10.44
CA PHE A 43 -8.63 5.22 -10.88
C PHE A 43 -7.27 5.69 -11.42
N ASN A 44 -7.24 6.06 -12.70
CA ASN A 44 -6.06 6.57 -13.37
C ASN A 44 -5.93 8.08 -13.15
N GLY A 45 -4.96 8.51 -12.35
CA GLY A 45 -4.75 9.91 -12.03
C GLY A 45 -4.19 10.74 -13.20
N ASN A 46 -3.75 10.11 -14.29
CA ASN A 46 -3.30 10.83 -15.50
C ASN A 46 -4.47 11.15 -16.45
N SER A 47 -5.44 10.25 -16.60
CA SER A 47 -6.60 10.42 -17.50
C SER A 47 -7.85 10.91 -16.77
N GLY A 48 -7.96 10.64 -15.46
CA GLY A 48 -9.17 10.85 -14.67
C GLY A 48 -10.21 9.74 -14.85
N GLU A 49 -9.89 8.67 -15.58
CA GLU A 49 -10.81 7.57 -15.85
C GLU A 49 -10.74 6.48 -14.77
N THR A 50 -11.86 5.78 -14.60
CA THR A 50 -11.97 4.61 -13.73
C THR A 50 -12.13 3.35 -14.57
N THR A 51 -11.28 2.37 -14.33
CA THR A 51 -11.37 1.04 -14.94
C THR A 51 -11.81 0.04 -13.87
N HIS A 52 -12.86 -0.71 -14.19
CA HIS A 52 -13.37 -1.82 -13.38
C HIS A 52 -12.80 -3.12 -13.95
N ILE A 53 -11.92 -3.77 -13.20
CA ILE A 53 -11.29 -5.03 -13.59
C ILE A 53 -12.07 -6.16 -12.91
N THR A 54 -12.84 -6.90 -13.72
CA THR A 54 -13.64 -8.06 -13.30
C THR A 54 -13.24 -9.36 -14.00
N ASP A 55 -12.27 -9.29 -14.91
CA ASP A 55 -11.72 -10.48 -15.58
C ASP A 55 -10.86 -11.28 -14.60
N GLU A 56 -11.20 -12.55 -14.42
CA GLU A 56 -10.57 -13.44 -13.43
C GLU A 56 -9.06 -13.59 -13.66
N GLN A 57 -8.60 -13.67 -14.91
CA GLN A 57 -7.17 -13.80 -15.21
C GLN A 57 -6.41 -12.51 -14.88
N GLN A 58 -7.02 -11.36 -15.15
CA GLN A 58 -6.45 -10.06 -14.80
C GLN A 58 -6.38 -9.87 -13.28
N ILE A 59 -7.46 -10.21 -12.55
CA ILE A 59 -7.48 -10.18 -11.08
C ILE A 59 -6.40 -11.11 -10.53
N GLN A 60 -6.33 -12.35 -11.02
CA GLN A 60 -5.35 -13.33 -10.58
C GLN A 60 -3.92 -12.82 -10.76
N HIS A 61 -3.59 -12.31 -11.96
CA HIS A 61 -2.26 -11.76 -12.23
C HIS A 61 -1.91 -10.59 -11.31
N ILE A 62 -2.84 -9.63 -11.14
CA ILE A 62 -2.61 -8.45 -10.32
C ILE A 62 -2.43 -8.83 -8.84
N ILE A 63 -3.36 -9.60 -8.27
CA ILE A 63 -3.30 -9.96 -6.85
C ILE A 63 -2.08 -10.81 -6.54
N GLN A 64 -1.74 -11.80 -7.39
CA GLN A 64 -0.52 -12.58 -7.21
C GLN A 64 0.74 -11.71 -7.27
N ASN A 65 0.84 -10.81 -8.27
CA ASN A 65 1.97 -9.89 -8.36
C ASN A 65 2.09 -9.00 -7.12
N LEU A 66 0.98 -8.45 -6.63
CA LEU A 66 0.98 -7.58 -5.46
C LEU A 66 1.27 -8.35 -4.15
N ASN A 67 0.86 -9.62 -4.04
CA ASN A 67 1.17 -10.46 -2.87
C ASN A 67 2.67 -10.75 -2.75
N ASP A 68 3.38 -10.82 -3.87
CA ASP A 68 4.84 -11.01 -3.90
C ASP A 68 5.63 -9.72 -3.58
N VAL A 69 4.95 -8.59 -3.41
CA VAL A 69 5.58 -7.29 -3.13
C VAL A 69 5.65 -7.03 -1.64
N THR A 70 6.86 -6.77 -1.16
CA THR A 70 7.10 -6.24 0.20
C THR A 70 7.50 -4.77 0.11
N VAL A 71 6.92 -3.94 0.97
CA VAL A 71 7.17 -2.50 1.03
C VAL A 71 7.67 -2.05 2.40
N LYS A 72 8.38 -0.92 2.43
CA LYS A 72 8.86 -0.27 3.66
C LYS A 72 8.55 1.22 3.64
N LYS A 73 8.20 1.80 4.79
CA LYS A 73 8.00 3.25 4.92
C LYS A 73 9.27 3.99 4.47
N TRP A 74 9.10 5.01 3.63
CA TRP A 74 10.21 5.77 3.07
C TRP A 74 10.23 7.23 3.49
N LYS A 75 9.16 7.99 3.19
CA LYS A 75 9.07 9.42 3.52
C LYS A 75 7.62 9.86 3.70
N PRO A 76 7.34 10.94 4.44
CA PRO A 76 6.00 11.50 4.52
C PRO A 76 5.44 11.89 3.14
N SER A 77 4.15 11.72 2.93
CA SER A 77 3.44 12.11 1.68
C SER A 77 2.70 13.45 1.78
N VAL A 78 2.81 14.13 2.92
CA VAL A 78 2.08 15.39 3.19
C VAL A 78 2.38 16.44 2.12
N GLY A 79 1.32 16.99 1.52
CA GLY A 79 1.41 18.02 0.48
C GLY A 79 1.73 17.49 -0.92
N TYR A 80 1.94 16.19 -1.10
CA TYR A 80 2.16 15.62 -2.43
C TYR A 80 0.85 15.46 -3.21
N THR A 81 0.82 16.01 -4.42
CA THR A 81 -0.33 15.95 -5.33
C THR A 81 -0.06 15.07 -6.54
N GLY A 82 -1.11 14.55 -7.16
CA GLY A 82 -1.02 13.65 -8.31
C GLY A 82 -0.64 12.22 -7.93
N TYR A 83 -0.94 11.28 -8.82
CA TYR A 83 -0.55 9.87 -8.75
C TYR A 83 -0.88 9.14 -10.06
N SER A 84 -0.27 7.98 -10.29
CA SER A 84 -0.56 7.16 -11.48
C SER A 84 -1.88 6.41 -11.30
N PHE A 85 -1.95 5.48 -10.34
CA PHE A 85 -3.12 4.62 -10.16
C PHE A 85 -3.53 4.57 -8.69
N LYS A 86 -4.80 4.82 -8.39
CA LYS A 86 -5.39 4.48 -7.09
C LYS A 86 -6.14 3.16 -7.23
N ILE A 87 -5.80 2.22 -6.36
CA ILE A 87 -6.31 0.84 -6.37
C ILE A 87 -7.29 0.68 -5.21
N THR A 88 -8.49 0.20 -5.52
CA THR A 88 -9.47 -0.26 -4.54
C THR A 88 -9.87 -1.69 -4.90
N ILE A 89 -9.80 -2.61 -3.94
CA ILE A 89 -10.07 -4.03 -4.12
C ILE A 89 -11.36 -4.38 -3.38
N TYR A 90 -12.30 -5.02 -4.07
CA TYR A 90 -13.55 -5.52 -3.52
C TYR A 90 -13.53 -7.05 -3.48
N LEU A 91 -13.96 -7.60 -2.36
CA LEU A 91 -14.06 -9.04 -2.13
C LEU A 91 -15.41 -9.58 -2.61
N SER A 92 -15.52 -10.91 -2.71
CA SER A 92 -16.74 -11.61 -3.13
C SER A 92 -17.98 -11.34 -2.26
N ASP A 93 -17.79 -10.87 -1.02
CA ASP A 93 -18.88 -10.46 -0.13
C ASP A 93 -19.37 -9.02 -0.39
N GLY A 94 -18.75 -8.32 -1.35
CA GLY A 94 -19.06 -6.94 -1.72
C GLY A 94 -18.37 -5.88 -0.86
N ASN A 95 -17.61 -6.27 0.17
CA ASN A 95 -16.87 -5.35 1.00
C ASN A 95 -15.52 -5.00 0.37
N GLU A 96 -14.98 -3.85 0.75
CA GLU A 96 -13.60 -3.51 0.48
C GLU A 96 -12.67 -4.46 1.26
N ALA A 97 -11.59 -4.91 0.62
CA ALA A 97 -10.57 -5.70 1.28
C ALA A 97 -10.02 -4.98 2.52
N ASP A 98 -9.81 -5.73 3.61
CA ASP A 98 -9.23 -5.22 4.84
C ASP A 98 -7.72 -4.94 4.69
N GLY A 99 -7.18 -4.14 5.62
CA GLY A 99 -5.74 -3.85 5.68
C GLY A 99 -5.25 -2.92 4.57
N TRP A 100 -4.45 -3.44 3.64
CA TRP A 100 -3.82 -2.67 2.56
C TRP A 100 -4.73 -2.56 1.33
N ASN A 101 -5.79 -1.79 1.48
CA ASN A 101 -6.67 -1.36 0.39
C ASN A 101 -6.60 0.17 0.20
N ASN A 102 -7.20 0.72 -0.86
CA ASN A 102 -7.20 2.15 -1.16
C ASN A 102 -5.79 2.78 -1.19
N PHE A 103 -4.82 2.06 -1.73
CA PHE A 103 -3.46 2.55 -1.88
C PHE A 103 -3.25 3.08 -3.29
N ILE A 104 -2.14 3.80 -3.46
CA ILE A 104 -1.77 4.46 -4.69
C ILE A 104 -0.47 3.84 -5.20
N ILE A 105 -0.46 3.40 -6.45
CA ILE A 105 0.77 3.04 -7.16
C ILE A 105 1.26 4.31 -7.87
N ASN A 106 2.40 4.83 -7.43
CA ASN A 106 3.04 5.98 -8.06
C ASN A 106 3.95 5.55 -9.22
N SER A 107 4.71 4.46 -9.03
CA SER A 107 5.66 3.86 -9.98
C SER A 107 5.86 2.36 -9.68
N GLU A 108 6.72 1.69 -10.45
CA GLU A 108 7.11 0.28 -10.27
C GLU A 108 7.67 -0.05 -8.87
N ASP A 109 8.23 0.95 -8.18
CA ASP A 109 8.96 0.83 -6.92
C ASP A 109 8.39 1.69 -5.79
N THR A 110 7.35 2.47 -6.05
CA THR A 110 6.81 3.44 -5.10
C THR A 110 5.31 3.33 -4.96
N ILE A 111 4.88 3.11 -3.72
CA ILE A 111 3.47 3.12 -3.31
C ILE A 111 3.23 4.26 -2.34
N ARG A 112 2.02 4.79 -2.33
CA ARG A 112 1.55 5.73 -1.32
C ARG A 112 0.31 5.21 -0.64
N LYS A 113 0.35 5.24 0.70
CA LYS A 113 -0.82 5.10 1.56
C LYS A 113 -0.65 6.14 2.66
N ASP A 114 -1.42 7.21 2.55
CA ASP A 114 -1.22 8.38 3.39
C ASP A 114 -1.22 7.99 4.88
N PRO A 115 -0.31 8.56 5.69
CA PRO A 115 0.51 9.75 5.42
C PRO A 115 1.94 9.46 4.92
N PHE A 116 2.22 8.28 4.34
CA PHE A 116 3.56 7.91 3.90
C PHE A 116 3.63 7.42 2.46
N PHE A 117 4.77 7.68 1.85
CA PHE A 117 5.31 6.86 0.77
C PHE A 117 5.99 5.62 1.32
N TYR A 118 5.91 4.56 0.53
CA TYR A 118 6.52 3.28 0.76
C TYR A 118 7.34 2.89 -0.46
N SER A 119 8.57 2.43 -0.24
CA SER A 119 9.41 1.86 -1.29
C SER A 119 9.25 0.34 -1.32
N VAL A 120 9.20 -0.23 -2.51
CA VAL A 120 9.32 -1.68 -2.72
C VAL A 120 10.72 -2.14 -2.30
N VAL A 121 10.80 -3.16 -1.45
CA VAL A 121 12.07 -3.74 -0.98
C VAL A 121 12.27 -5.18 -1.44
N THR A 122 11.18 -5.88 -1.78
CA THR A 122 11.16 -7.22 -2.36
C THR A 122 10.05 -7.31 -3.39
N GLY A 123 10.26 -8.09 -4.45
CA GLY A 123 9.31 -8.21 -5.56
C GLY A 123 9.38 -7.01 -6.51
N LYS A 124 8.40 -6.92 -7.41
CA LYS A 124 8.25 -5.79 -8.34
C LYS A 124 6.77 -5.63 -8.67
N ILE A 125 6.28 -4.40 -8.63
CA ILE A 125 4.92 -4.09 -9.10
C ILE A 125 4.93 -4.15 -10.62
N ASP A 126 4.03 -4.93 -11.21
CA ASP A 126 3.82 -4.98 -12.65
C ASP A 126 3.01 -3.77 -13.13
N TYR A 127 3.61 -2.60 -12.95
CA TYR A 127 3.03 -1.30 -13.28
C TYR A 127 2.65 -1.21 -14.76
N ASN A 128 3.47 -1.77 -15.64
CA ASN A 128 3.25 -1.70 -17.08
C ASN A 128 2.07 -2.56 -17.51
N TYR A 129 1.87 -3.72 -16.88
CA TYR A 129 0.66 -4.51 -17.10
C TYR A 129 -0.59 -3.73 -16.72
N ILE A 130 -0.64 -3.18 -15.49
CA ILE A 130 -1.78 -2.36 -15.04
C ILE A 130 -2.01 -1.20 -16.02
N LYS A 131 -0.95 -0.48 -16.39
CA LYS A 131 -1.02 0.62 -17.37
C LYS A 131 -1.56 0.18 -18.74
N SER A 132 -1.32 -1.06 -19.16
CA SER A 132 -1.76 -1.56 -20.47
C SER A 132 -3.24 -1.92 -20.54
N ILE A 133 -3.87 -2.19 -19.40
CA ILE A 133 -5.28 -2.62 -19.31
C ILE A 133 -6.22 -1.53 -18.79
N VAL A 134 -5.68 -0.46 -18.20
CA VAL A 134 -6.45 0.68 -17.70
C VAL A 134 -6.50 1.81 -18.72
N LYS A 135 -7.62 2.53 -18.74
CA LYS A 135 -7.87 3.64 -19.66
C LYS A 135 -7.27 4.97 -19.17
#